data_AF-A0AAU6TY71-F1
#
_entry.id   AF-A0AAU6TY71-F1
#
_cell.length_a   1.000
_cell.length_b   1.000
_cell.length_c   1.000
_cell.angle_alpha   90.00
_cell.angle_beta   90.00
_cell.angle_gamma   90.00
#
_symmetry.space_group_name_H-M   'P 1'
#
loop_
_entity.id
_entity.type
_entity.pdbx_description
1 polymer ?
#
loop_
_entity_poly.entity_id
_entity_poly.type
_entity_poly.pdbx_seq_one_letter_code
_entity_poly.pdbx_strand_id
1 'polypeptide(L)'
;MALLTNAKAKHIQPGDKPLSHGGVTGLSLHPSSAKGRGKWVLRYVSPVTGKRRNAGLGTYPDISVADASRLASVMRQQITDGLDPLELKKSAELTPAVPTFEEAARLLHAELLPGWKNKKHATQWITTLEQYIFPVIGKSAIDTVTPADIASALSPVWLTRAETASRIKQRIHAVMQWGWAHGYCTANPADVVTHLLPRQVSAHIRTEHQPAMPWKKLPYYLAEYVRTDERYNVTRALLLFVILTACRSGEARAMQWCEIDFRQHIWTIPAERMKAGLQHRVPLSQQAVDLLHSLRGLHDTLVFPSPRKQTILTDMVLTSFLRRTHAPSDSRGRTATAHGFRSTFRDWCSEHGVPRDLAERALAHTVKNKVEAAYHRTDLLEQRRPVMQQWADFILPQEYLKQ
;
A
#
# COMPACT_ATOMS: atom_id res chain seq x y z
N MET A 1 -33.45 19.52 -56.71
CA MET A 1 -34.18 20.44 -55.80
C MET A 1 -33.41 21.76 -55.74
N ALA A 2 -34.09 22.90 -55.65
CA ALA A 2 -33.40 24.19 -55.49
C ALA A 2 -32.68 24.25 -54.13
N LEU A 3 -31.48 24.83 -54.09
CA LEU A 3 -30.72 25.03 -52.86
C LEU A 3 -31.46 25.99 -51.91
N LEU A 4 -31.50 25.67 -50.63
CA LEU A 4 -32.07 26.54 -49.60
C LEU A 4 -31.16 27.75 -49.39
N THR A 5 -31.73 28.96 -49.47
CA THR A 5 -31.01 30.22 -49.26
C THR A 5 -31.33 30.81 -47.89
N ASN A 6 -30.44 31.65 -47.35
CA ASN A 6 -30.68 32.37 -46.10
C ASN A 6 -31.97 33.20 -46.15
N ALA A 7 -32.29 33.82 -47.28
CA ALA A 7 -33.54 34.58 -47.45
C ALA A 7 -34.77 33.67 -47.21
N LYS A 8 -34.81 32.49 -47.81
CA LYS A 8 -35.90 31.52 -47.60
C LYS A 8 -35.94 31.00 -46.16
N ALA A 9 -34.78 30.74 -45.54
CA ALA A 9 -34.70 30.29 -44.15
C ALA A 9 -35.24 31.34 -43.15
N LYS A 10 -34.96 32.64 -43.35
CA LYS A 10 -35.49 33.73 -42.51
C LYS A 10 -37.01 33.86 -42.56
N HIS A 11 -37.63 33.42 -43.64
CA HIS A 11 -39.08 33.53 -43.84
C HIS A 11 -39.86 32.29 -43.41
N ILE A 12 -39.20 31.26 -42.88
CA ILE A 12 -39.88 30.06 -42.38
C ILE A 12 -40.84 30.44 -41.23
N GLN A 13 -42.08 29.95 -41.28
CA GLN A 13 -43.14 30.24 -40.32
C GLN A 13 -43.49 29.03 -39.46
N PRO A 14 -44.01 29.24 -38.24
CA PRO A 14 -44.60 28.16 -37.45
C PRO A 14 -45.72 27.46 -38.25
N GLY A 15 -45.66 26.13 -38.34
CA GLY A 15 -46.62 25.33 -39.11
C GLY A 15 -46.24 25.03 -40.56
N ASP A 16 -45.16 25.64 -41.08
CA ASP A 16 -44.66 25.32 -42.42
C ASP A 16 -44.23 23.85 -42.54
N LYS A 17 -44.20 23.35 -43.79
CA LYS A 17 -43.53 22.08 -44.06
C LYS A 17 -42.00 22.25 -43.95
N PRO A 18 -41.26 21.22 -43.52
CA PRO A 18 -39.80 21.29 -43.45
C PRO A 18 -39.18 21.70 -44.79
N LEU A 19 -38.31 22.70 -44.77
CA LEU A 19 -37.62 23.19 -45.95
C LEU A 19 -36.40 22.31 -46.22
N SER A 20 -36.41 21.57 -47.33
CA SER A 20 -35.25 20.77 -47.74
C SER A 20 -34.08 21.66 -48.13
N HIS A 21 -32.85 21.31 -47.70
CA HIS A 21 -31.66 22.08 -48.04
C HIS A 21 -31.33 22.05 -49.54
N GLY A 22 -31.67 20.95 -50.22
CA GLY A 22 -31.48 20.79 -51.66
C GLY A 22 -30.05 20.41 -52.10
N GLY A 23 -29.02 20.74 -51.30
CA GLY A 23 -27.61 20.39 -51.57
C GLY A 23 -27.07 19.15 -50.84
N VAL A 24 -27.66 18.77 -49.70
CA VAL A 24 -27.23 17.62 -48.88
C VAL A 24 -28.44 16.73 -48.64
N THR A 25 -28.33 15.46 -49.05
CA THR A 25 -29.42 14.49 -48.97
C THR A 25 -29.87 14.28 -47.52
N GLY A 26 -31.17 14.44 -47.28
CA GLY A 26 -31.78 14.25 -45.96
C GLY A 26 -31.65 15.45 -45.01
N LEU A 27 -30.95 16.52 -45.39
CA LEU A 27 -30.88 17.75 -44.60
C LEU A 27 -32.10 18.65 -44.84
N SER A 28 -32.80 19.03 -43.77
CA SER A 28 -33.92 19.95 -43.82
C SER A 28 -33.99 20.86 -42.59
N LEU A 29 -34.51 22.07 -42.79
CA LEU A 29 -34.86 23.01 -41.73
C LEU A 29 -36.32 22.78 -41.31
N HIS A 30 -36.53 22.38 -40.06
CA HIS A 30 -37.85 22.22 -39.46
C HIS A 30 -38.28 23.52 -38.78
N PRO A 31 -39.49 24.04 -39.01
CA PRO A 31 -39.96 25.25 -38.35
C PRO A 31 -40.05 25.08 -36.84
N SER A 32 -39.81 26.17 -36.12
CA SER A 32 -40.03 26.28 -34.67
C SER A 32 -41.27 27.12 -34.37
N SER A 33 -41.50 27.45 -33.09
CA SER A 33 -42.60 28.29 -32.62
C SER A 33 -42.48 29.77 -33.00
N ALA A 34 -41.33 30.21 -33.53
CA ALA A 34 -41.08 31.60 -33.92
C ALA A 34 -40.67 31.69 -35.40
N LYS A 35 -41.18 32.73 -36.08
CA LYS A 35 -40.82 33.06 -37.46
C LYS A 35 -39.30 33.23 -37.60
N GLY A 36 -38.74 32.66 -38.65
CA GLY A 36 -37.30 32.75 -38.92
C GLY A 36 -36.43 31.93 -37.95
N ARG A 37 -37.02 31.03 -37.15
CA ARG A 37 -36.27 30.06 -36.34
C ARG A 37 -36.69 28.64 -36.69
N GLY A 38 -35.72 27.74 -36.68
CA GLY A 38 -35.95 26.33 -36.99
C GLY A 38 -34.84 25.43 -36.51
N LYS A 39 -35.10 24.12 -36.49
CA LYS A 39 -34.11 23.09 -36.14
C LYS A 39 -33.58 22.45 -37.40
N TRP A 40 -32.25 22.37 -37.51
CA TRP A 40 -31.61 21.61 -38.56
C TRP A 40 -31.67 20.12 -38.23
N VAL A 41 -32.23 19.34 -39.15
CA VAL A 41 -32.34 17.89 -39.00
C VAL A 41 -31.76 17.22 -40.23
N LEU A 42 -30.80 16.33 -40.01
CA LEU A 42 -30.30 15.39 -41.01
C LEU A 42 -30.99 14.04 -40.80
N ARG A 43 -31.79 13.62 -41.77
CA ARG A 43 -32.42 12.30 -41.83
C ARG A 43 -31.50 11.32 -42.55
N TYR A 44 -31.24 10.18 -41.94
CA TYR A 44 -30.42 9.13 -42.55
C TYR A 44 -30.86 7.74 -42.09
N VAL A 45 -30.37 6.71 -42.78
CA VAL A 45 -30.47 5.31 -42.35
C VAL A 45 -29.13 4.96 -41.72
N SER A 46 -29.16 4.47 -40.49
CA SER A 46 -27.96 4.04 -39.78
C SER A 46 -27.33 2.86 -40.52
N PRO A 47 -26.04 2.94 -40.93
CA PRO A 47 -25.35 1.82 -41.56
C PRO A 47 -25.13 0.65 -40.59
N VAL A 48 -25.15 0.92 -39.29
CA VAL A 48 -24.96 -0.07 -38.23
C VAL A 48 -26.27 -0.78 -37.86
N THR A 49 -27.35 -0.02 -37.66
CA THR A 49 -28.61 -0.57 -37.12
C THR A 49 -29.70 -0.79 -38.18
N GLY A 50 -29.52 -0.27 -39.41
CA GLY A 50 -30.53 -0.30 -40.47
C GLY A 50 -31.76 0.57 -40.22
N LYS A 51 -31.85 1.26 -39.07
CA LYS A 51 -33.01 2.08 -38.69
C LYS A 51 -32.90 3.51 -39.22
N ARG A 52 -34.05 4.12 -39.52
CA ARG A 52 -34.15 5.55 -39.86
C ARG A 52 -33.92 6.40 -38.60
N ARG A 53 -33.00 7.36 -38.66
CA ARG A 53 -32.63 8.26 -37.57
C ARG A 53 -32.61 9.72 -38.02
N ASN A 54 -32.79 10.61 -37.06
CA ASN A 54 -32.73 12.06 -37.24
C ASN A 54 -31.60 12.62 -36.36
N ALA A 55 -30.56 13.19 -36.96
CA ALA A 55 -29.52 13.93 -36.24
C ALA A 55 -29.85 15.42 -36.23
N GLY A 56 -29.92 16.01 -35.03
CA GLY A 56 -30.07 17.46 -34.87
C GLY A 56 -28.72 18.16 -35.03
N LEU A 57 -28.66 19.18 -35.89
CA LEU A 57 -27.43 19.94 -36.19
C LEU A 57 -27.45 21.37 -35.61
N GLY A 58 -28.34 21.63 -34.67
CA GLY A 58 -28.54 22.95 -34.04
C GLY A 58 -29.73 23.72 -34.60
N THR A 59 -29.81 25.00 -34.27
CA THR A 59 -30.94 25.90 -34.57
C THR A 59 -30.54 27.02 -35.51
N TYR A 60 -31.41 27.37 -36.45
CA TYR A 60 -31.31 28.60 -37.22
C TYR A 60 -31.88 29.78 -36.39
N PRO A 61 -31.24 30.97 -36.39
CA PRO A 61 -30.06 31.36 -37.18
C PRO A 61 -28.70 31.08 -36.53
N ASP A 62 -28.64 30.53 -35.30
CA ASP A 62 -27.40 30.27 -34.55
C ASP A 62 -26.40 29.40 -35.35
N ILE A 63 -26.94 28.44 -36.10
CA ILE A 63 -26.26 27.67 -37.13
C ILE A 63 -26.78 28.14 -38.50
N SER A 64 -25.87 28.72 -39.27
CA SER A 64 -26.17 29.23 -40.62
C SER A 64 -26.52 28.09 -41.59
N VAL A 65 -27.13 28.42 -42.72
CA VAL A 65 -27.40 27.44 -43.79
C VAL A 65 -26.10 26.79 -44.30
N ALA A 66 -25.01 27.54 -44.36
CA ALA A 66 -23.70 27.05 -44.78
C ALA A 66 -23.09 26.10 -43.73
N ASP A 67 -23.15 26.46 -42.46
CA ASP A 67 -22.63 25.62 -41.37
C ASP A 67 -23.42 24.32 -41.23
N ALA A 68 -24.74 24.38 -41.34
CA ALA A 68 -25.59 23.19 -41.36
C ALA A 68 -25.21 22.25 -42.51
N SER A 69 -24.93 22.80 -43.70
CA SER A 69 -24.49 22.03 -44.86
C SER A 69 -23.13 21.36 -44.63
N ARG A 70 -22.16 22.09 -44.06
CA ARG A 70 -20.84 21.56 -43.71
C ARG A 70 -20.93 20.44 -42.67
N LEU A 71 -21.66 20.65 -41.58
CA LEU A 71 -21.85 19.65 -40.52
C LEU A 71 -22.58 18.41 -41.04
N ALA A 72 -23.62 18.59 -41.86
CA ALA A 72 -24.34 17.49 -42.47
C ALA A 72 -23.46 16.69 -43.44
N SER A 73 -22.58 17.35 -44.20
CA SER A 73 -21.66 16.69 -45.12
C SER A 73 -20.64 15.82 -44.38
N VAL A 74 -20.11 16.29 -43.25
CA VAL A 74 -19.24 15.48 -42.38
C VAL A 74 -19.97 14.23 -41.88
N MET A 75 -21.21 14.37 -41.38
CA MET A 75 -22.00 13.21 -40.97
C MET A 75 -22.33 12.26 -42.13
N ARG A 76 -22.54 12.79 -43.34
CA ARG A 76 -22.75 11.96 -44.54
C ARG A 76 -21.51 11.18 -44.95
N GLN A 77 -20.32 11.76 -44.77
CA GLN A 77 -19.06 11.04 -44.97
C GLN A 77 -18.95 9.88 -43.97
N GLN A 78 -19.17 10.14 -42.67
CA GLN A 78 -19.17 9.10 -41.63
C GLN A 78 -20.14 7.94 -41.96
N ILE A 79 -21.35 8.26 -42.44
CA ILE A 79 -22.33 7.25 -42.87
C ILE A 79 -21.82 6.42 -44.07
N THR A 80 -21.11 7.06 -44.99
CA THR A 80 -20.50 6.41 -46.16
C THR A 80 -19.37 5.47 -45.74
N ASP A 81 -18.62 5.86 -44.71
CA ASP A 81 -17.56 5.05 -44.10
C ASP A 81 -18.10 3.93 -43.18
N GLY A 82 -19.42 3.71 -43.16
CA GLY A 82 -20.08 2.66 -42.37
C GLY A 82 -20.28 3.00 -40.89
N LEU A 83 -20.03 4.23 -40.47
CA LEU A 83 -20.15 4.68 -39.08
C LEU A 83 -21.50 5.37 -38.83
N ASP A 84 -22.10 5.17 -37.65
CA ASP A 84 -23.30 5.91 -37.22
C ASP A 84 -22.90 7.19 -36.45
N PRO A 85 -23.19 8.40 -36.97
CA PRO A 85 -22.79 9.66 -36.33
C PRO A 85 -23.34 9.86 -34.91
N LEU A 86 -24.53 9.33 -34.61
CA LEU A 86 -25.13 9.47 -33.29
C LEU A 86 -24.52 8.48 -32.29
N GLU A 87 -24.15 7.27 -32.74
CA GLU A 87 -23.41 6.33 -31.90
C GLU A 87 -21.98 6.81 -31.62
N LEU A 88 -21.29 7.38 -32.62
CA LEU A 88 -19.97 8.00 -32.42
C LEU A 88 -20.00 9.11 -31.36
N LYS A 89 -21.03 9.96 -31.42
CA LYS A 89 -21.21 11.03 -30.44
C LYS A 89 -21.51 10.47 -29.05
N LYS A 90 -22.36 9.43 -28.96
CA LYS A 90 -22.70 8.76 -27.70
C LYS A 90 -21.50 8.03 -27.10
N SER A 91 -20.67 7.37 -27.90
CA SER A 91 -19.43 6.73 -27.43
C SER A 91 -18.39 7.73 -26.94
N ALA A 92 -18.33 8.92 -27.55
CA ALA A 92 -17.48 10.01 -27.08
C ALA A 92 -18.01 10.67 -25.79
N GLU A 93 -19.33 10.66 -25.55
CA GLU A 93 -19.94 11.10 -24.29
C GLU A 93 -19.87 10.02 -23.18
N LEU A 94 -19.68 8.75 -23.56
CA LEU A 94 -19.52 7.59 -22.66
C LEU A 94 -18.06 7.30 -22.29
N THR A 95 -17.07 8.07 -22.75
CA THR A 95 -15.73 7.98 -22.17
C THR A 95 -15.84 8.38 -20.70
N PRO A 96 -15.55 7.47 -19.75
CA PRO A 96 -15.54 7.83 -18.33
C PRO A 96 -14.64 9.04 -18.16
N ALA A 97 -15.15 10.08 -17.49
CA ALA A 97 -14.38 11.29 -17.21
C ALA A 97 -13.05 10.86 -16.58
N VAL A 98 -11.95 11.17 -17.26
CA VAL A 98 -10.62 10.75 -16.82
C VAL A 98 -10.41 11.32 -15.41
N PRO A 99 -10.22 10.45 -14.39
CA PRO A 99 -10.10 10.92 -13.03
C PRO A 99 -8.80 11.72 -12.86
N THR A 100 -8.80 12.63 -11.92
CA THR A 100 -7.57 13.24 -11.43
C THR A 100 -6.68 12.20 -10.75
N PHE A 101 -5.39 12.48 -10.61
CA PHE A 101 -4.46 11.59 -9.93
C PHE A 101 -4.90 11.31 -8.49
N GLU A 102 -5.41 12.32 -7.77
CA GLU A 102 -5.92 12.15 -6.41
C GLU A 102 -7.16 11.24 -6.37
N GLU A 103 -8.14 11.45 -7.26
CA GLU A 103 -9.34 10.61 -7.33
C GLU A 103 -8.96 9.16 -7.64
N ALA A 104 -8.10 8.93 -8.63
CA ALA A 104 -7.59 7.61 -8.96
C ALA A 104 -6.86 6.96 -7.77
N ALA A 105 -6.04 7.71 -7.04
CA ALA A 105 -5.35 7.22 -5.86
C ALA A 105 -6.31 6.83 -4.73
N ARG A 106 -7.39 7.58 -4.52
CA ARG A 106 -8.42 7.27 -3.51
C ARG A 106 -9.28 6.07 -3.92
N LEU A 107 -9.62 5.94 -5.20
CA LEU A 107 -10.33 4.77 -5.73
C LEU A 107 -9.50 3.50 -5.56
N LEU A 108 -8.24 3.51 -6.02
CA LEU A 108 -7.31 2.40 -5.84
C LEU A 108 -7.12 2.06 -4.35
N HIS A 109 -6.99 3.08 -3.50
CA HIS A 109 -6.85 2.87 -2.05
C HIS A 109 -8.07 2.14 -1.47
N ALA A 110 -9.29 2.54 -1.85
CA ALA A 110 -10.52 1.89 -1.41
C ALA A 110 -10.60 0.43 -1.89
N GLU A 111 -10.15 0.13 -3.12
CA GLU A 111 -10.09 -1.23 -3.67
C GLU A 111 -9.06 -2.12 -2.95
N LEU A 112 -7.89 -1.57 -2.58
CA LEU A 112 -6.83 -2.30 -1.90
C LEU A 112 -7.08 -2.47 -0.39
N LEU A 113 -7.87 -1.58 0.22
CA LEU A 113 -8.10 -1.52 1.65
C LEU A 113 -8.55 -2.85 2.27
N PRO A 114 -9.50 -3.62 1.68
CA PRO A 114 -9.93 -4.92 2.22
C PRO A 114 -8.80 -5.97 2.24
N GLY A 115 -7.82 -5.87 1.35
CA GLY A 115 -6.69 -6.79 1.27
C GLY A 115 -5.57 -6.51 2.29
N TRP A 116 -5.53 -5.31 2.88
CA TRP A 116 -4.48 -4.93 3.80
C TRP A 116 -4.78 -5.32 5.25
N LYS A 117 -4.01 -6.30 5.76
CA LYS A 117 -4.08 -6.73 7.17
C LYS A 117 -3.61 -5.66 8.17
N ASN A 118 -2.73 -4.74 7.75
CA ASN A 118 -2.14 -3.73 8.63
C ASN A 118 -2.79 -2.36 8.41
N LYS A 119 -3.67 -1.96 9.35
CA LYS A 119 -4.37 -0.65 9.32
C LYS A 119 -3.41 0.54 9.25
N LYS A 120 -2.28 0.51 9.98
CA LYS A 120 -1.28 1.59 9.94
C LYS A 120 -0.63 1.70 8.56
N HIS A 121 -0.38 0.57 7.90
CA HIS A 121 0.11 0.59 6.51
C HIS A 121 -0.92 1.21 5.57
N ALA A 122 -2.19 0.80 5.68
CA ALA A 122 -3.27 1.34 4.87
C ALA A 122 -3.42 2.86 5.03
N THR A 123 -3.40 3.36 6.26
CA THR A 123 -3.43 4.81 6.54
C THR A 123 -2.18 5.50 6.02
N GLN A 124 -0.99 4.94 6.24
CA GLN A 124 0.26 5.53 5.76
C GLN A 124 0.35 5.55 4.24
N TRP A 125 -0.32 4.63 3.54
CA TRP A 125 -0.31 4.57 2.09
C TRP A 125 -0.89 5.86 1.49
N ILE A 126 -2.10 6.22 1.87
CA ILE A 126 -2.78 7.41 1.33
C ILE A 126 -2.23 8.71 1.92
N THR A 127 -1.96 8.78 3.22
CA THR A 127 -1.52 10.02 3.87
C THR A 127 -0.16 10.52 3.36
N THR A 128 0.72 9.62 2.92
CA THR A 128 1.96 10.07 2.27
C THR A 128 1.75 10.63 0.87
N LEU A 129 0.74 10.15 0.12
CA LEU A 129 0.39 10.76 -1.16
C LEU A 129 -0.25 12.14 -0.92
N GLU A 130 -1.12 12.26 0.08
CA GLU A 130 -1.70 13.55 0.52
C GLU A 130 -0.62 14.56 0.92
N GLN A 131 0.40 14.11 1.64
CA GLN A 131 1.45 15.00 2.12
C GLN A 131 2.42 15.43 1.01
N TYR A 132 2.83 14.51 0.14
CA TYR A 132 3.97 14.73 -0.76
C TYR A 132 3.58 14.89 -2.22
N ILE A 133 2.48 14.30 -2.68
CA ILE A 133 2.17 14.13 -4.10
C ILE A 133 0.94 14.93 -4.52
N PHE A 134 -0.15 14.86 -3.77
CA PHE A 134 -1.39 15.57 -4.12
C PHE A 134 -1.22 17.10 -4.25
N PRO A 135 -0.37 17.77 -3.44
CA PRO A 135 -0.12 19.20 -3.61
C PRO A 135 0.53 19.58 -4.94
N VAL A 136 1.21 18.64 -5.61
CA VAL A 136 1.96 18.89 -6.85
C VAL A 136 1.19 18.41 -8.08
N ILE A 137 0.72 17.16 -8.07
CA ILE A 137 0.08 16.52 -9.25
C ILE A 137 -1.33 16.01 -8.98
N GLY A 138 -1.86 16.15 -7.76
CA GLY A 138 -3.13 15.53 -7.36
C GLY A 138 -4.34 15.96 -8.20
N LYS A 139 -4.36 17.24 -8.64
CA LYS A 139 -5.44 17.82 -9.44
C LYS A 139 -5.30 17.58 -10.95
N SER A 140 -4.16 17.07 -11.39
CA SER A 140 -3.93 16.78 -12.81
C SER A 140 -4.73 15.55 -13.22
N ALA A 141 -5.34 15.57 -14.39
CA ALA A 141 -5.96 14.39 -14.98
C ALA A 141 -4.91 13.29 -15.16
N ILE A 142 -5.24 12.05 -14.82
CA ILE A 142 -4.23 10.97 -14.74
C ILE A 142 -3.55 10.69 -16.09
N ASP A 143 -4.24 10.92 -17.20
CA ASP A 143 -3.73 10.80 -18.58
C ASP A 143 -2.72 11.90 -18.97
N THR A 144 -2.74 13.04 -18.28
CA THR A 144 -1.82 14.17 -18.52
C THR A 144 -0.55 14.13 -17.68
N VAL A 145 -0.46 13.24 -16.68
CA VAL A 145 0.69 13.16 -15.78
C VAL A 145 1.92 12.69 -16.55
N THR A 146 3.00 13.48 -16.51
CA THR A 146 4.25 13.15 -17.20
C THR A 146 5.33 12.64 -16.24
N PRO A 147 6.41 11.98 -16.75
CA PRO A 147 7.55 11.63 -15.90
C PRO A 147 8.21 12.84 -15.23
N ALA A 148 8.19 14.01 -15.87
CA ALA A 148 8.75 15.24 -15.33
C ALA A 148 7.97 15.74 -14.10
N ASP A 149 6.64 15.63 -14.14
CA ASP A 149 5.78 16.00 -13.01
C ASP A 149 6.05 15.10 -11.79
N ILE A 150 6.20 13.80 -12.03
CA ILE A 150 6.54 12.82 -10.98
C ILE A 150 7.94 13.10 -10.43
N ALA A 151 8.92 13.41 -11.29
CA ALA A 151 10.27 13.75 -10.85
C ALA A 151 10.28 15.01 -9.98
N SER A 152 9.53 16.04 -10.39
CA SER A 152 9.36 17.29 -9.62
C SER A 152 8.76 17.00 -8.23
N ALA A 153 7.72 16.18 -8.15
CA ALA A 153 7.09 15.80 -6.88
C ALA A 153 8.01 14.98 -5.96
N LEU A 154 8.88 14.13 -6.51
CA LEU A 154 9.81 13.30 -5.75
C LEU A 154 11.10 14.02 -5.34
N SER A 155 11.56 14.98 -6.14
CA SER A 155 12.86 15.66 -6.00
C SER A 155 13.16 16.17 -4.58
N PRO A 156 12.22 16.86 -3.87
CA PRO A 156 12.48 17.41 -2.53
C PRO A 156 12.88 16.36 -1.47
N VAL A 157 12.38 15.13 -1.63
CA VAL A 157 12.63 14.03 -0.69
C VAL A 157 13.57 12.96 -1.24
N TRP A 158 13.97 13.07 -2.51
CA TRP A 158 14.60 11.98 -3.25
C TRP A 158 15.95 11.56 -2.66
N LEU A 159 16.82 12.52 -2.33
CA LEU A 159 18.13 12.26 -1.72
C LEU A 159 18.10 12.36 -0.20
N THR A 160 17.29 13.26 0.34
CA THR A 160 17.21 13.54 1.79
C THR A 160 16.49 12.44 2.56
N ARG A 161 15.48 11.79 1.95
CA ARG A 161 14.65 10.74 2.55
C ARG A 161 14.43 9.60 1.57
N ALA A 162 15.54 9.00 1.14
CA ALA A 162 15.58 8.11 -0.01
C ALA A 162 14.65 6.87 0.09
N GLU A 163 14.48 6.29 1.29
CA GLU A 163 13.52 5.20 1.55
C GLU A 163 12.07 5.67 1.39
N THR A 164 11.73 6.82 1.96
CA THR A 164 10.40 7.44 1.82
C THR A 164 10.10 7.74 0.37
N ALA A 165 11.06 8.32 -0.36
CA ALA A 165 10.92 8.62 -1.77
C ALA A 165 10.71 7.37 -2.62
N SER A 166 11.43 6.28 -2.33
CA SER A 166 11.24 4.99 -3.00
C SER A 166 9.83 4.43 -2.78
N ARG A 167 9.30 4.51 -1.54
CA ARG A 167 7.93 4.08 -1.23
C ARG A 167 6.88 4.94 -1.92
N ILE A 168 7.10 6.26 -1.97
CA ILE A 168 6.21 7.17 -2.68
C ILE A 168 6.21 6.86 -4.18
N LYS A 169 7.38 6.65 -4.82
CA LYS A 169 7.47 6.22 -6.22
C LYS A 169 6.67 4.94 -6.46
N GLN A 170 6.79 3.92 -5.60
CA GLN A 170 6.03 2.67 -5.71
C GLN A 170 4.51 2.91 -5.66
N ARG A 171 4.05 3.84 -4.81
CA ARG A 171 2.64 4.22 -4.71
C ARG A 171 2.15 4.94 -5.95
N ILE A 172 2.93 5.91 -6.45
CA ILE A 172 2.62 6.61 -7.72
C ILE A 172 2.53 5.61 -8.87
N HIS A 173 3.50 4.70 -8.96
CA HIS A 173 3.49 3.64 -9.95
C HIS A 173 2.21 2.79 -9.87
N ALA A 174 1.78 2.41 -8.66
CA ALA A 174 0.53 1.64 -8.50
C ALA A 174 -0.70 2.42 -8.98
N VAL A 175 -0.79 3.72 -8.69
CA VAL A 175 -1.89 4.59 -9.17
C VAL A 175 -1.89 4.70 -10.69
N MET A 176 -0.73 4.97 -11.30
CA MET A 176 -0.60 5.06 -12.76
C MET A 176 -0.88 3.71 -13.44
N GLN A 177 -0.46 2.61 -12.83
CA GLN A 177 -0.73 1.26 -13.34
C GLN A 177 -2.23 0.93 -13.27
N TRP A 178 -2.92 1.35 -12.21
CA TRP A 178 -4.38 1.26 -12.12
C TRP A 178 -5.06 2.08 -13.21
N GLY A 179 -4.58 3.31 -13.46
CA GLY A 179 -5.09 4.17 -14.53
C GLY A 179 -4.91 3.55 -15.91
N TRP A 180 -3.75 2.94 -16.16
CA TRP A 180 -3.46 2.20 -17.40
C TRP A 180 -4.38 0.99 -17.56
N ALA A 181 -4.59 0.19 -16.51
CA ALA A 181 -5.47 -0.97 -16.54
C ALA A 181 -6.94 -0.62 -16.85
N HIS A 182 -7.39 0.57 -16.44
CA HIS A 182 -8.73 1.08 -16.74
C HIS A 182 -8.82 1.80 -18.10
N GLY A 183 -7.73 1.86 -18.85
CA GLY A 183 -7.69 2.50 -20.17
C GLY A 183 -7.65 4.03 -20.13
N TYR A 184 -7.43 4.65 -18.97
CA TYR A 184 -7.26 6.11 -18.86
C TYR A 184 -5.92 6.58 -19.40
N CYS A 185 -4.86 5.78 -19.23
CA CYS A 185 -3.51 6.09 -19.66
C CYS A 185 -3.02 5.04 -20.67
N THR A 186 -2.09 5.41 -21.54
CA THR A 186 -1.48 4.47 -22.51
C THR A 186 -0.15 3.89 -22.04
N ALA A 187 0.46 4.49 -21.00
CA ALA A 187 1.72 4.05 -20.42
C ALA A 187 1.82 4.50 -18.96
N ASN A 188 2.77 3.92 -18.21
CA ASN A 188 3.08 4.34 -16.84
C ASN A 188 4.31 5.26 -16.79
N PRO A 189 4.14 6.59 -16.64
CA PRO A 189 5.26 7.53 -16.58
C PRO A 189 6.19 7.31 -15.38
N ALA A 190 5.73 6.60 -14.33
CA ALA A 190 6.56 6.29 -13.17
C ALA A 190 7.69 5.28 -13.47
N ASP A 191 7.61 4.55 -14.58
CA ASP A 191 8.62 3.56 -14.98
C ASP A 191 9.95 4.22 -15.30
N VAL A 192 9.89 5.34 -16.01
CA VAL A 192 11.07 6.04 -16.53
C VAL A 192 11.56 7.19 -15.64
N VAL A 193 10.81 7.56 -14.60
CA VAL A 193 11.12 8.73 -13.73
C VAL A 193 12.53 8.69 -13.10
N THR A 194 13.09 7.49 -12.88
CA THR A 194 14.44 7.34 -12.34
C THR A 194 15.54 7.82 -13.27
N HIS A 195 15.27 8.00 -14.57
CA HIS A 195 16.21 8.63 -15.51
C HIS A 195 16.25 10.16 -15.36
N LEU A 196 15.25 10.76 -14.71
CA LEU A 196 15.16 12.20 -14.45
C LEU A 196 15.62 12.59 -13.04
N LEU A 197 15.95 11.59 -12.22
CA LEU A 197 16.33 11.78 -10.83
C LEU A 197 17.76 11.30 -10.59
N PRO A 198 18.53 11.96 -9.72
CA PRO A 198 19.90 11.55 -9.44
C PRO A 198 19.92 10.13 -8.85
N ARG A 199 20.96 9.37 -9.19
CA ARG A 199 21.09 7.99 -8.72
C ARG A 199 21.18 7.96 -7.20
N GLN A 200 20.23 7.29 -6.56
CA GLN A 200 20.37 7.00 -5.13
C GLN A 200 21.40 5.88 -4.92
N VAL A 201 22.17 5.94 -3.83
CA VAL A 201 23.08 4.87 -3.40
C VAL A 201 22.30 3.55 -3.26
N SER A 202 22.85 2.36 -3.49
CA SER A 202 22.02 1.14 -3.47
C SER A 202 21.33 0.91 -2.11
N ALA A 203 20.14 0.29 -2.11
CA ALA A 203 19.41 -0.02 -0.88
C ALA A 203 20.23 -0.91 0.07
N HIS A 204 21.07 -1.79 -0.47
CA HIS A 204 22.00 -2.61 0.30
C HIS A 204 23.02 -1.76 1.06
N ILE A 205 23.58 -0.72 0.43
CA ILE A 205 24.50 0.21 1.09
C ILE A 205 23.78 1.08 2.13
N ARG A 206 22.50 1.42 1.88
CA ARG A 206 21.65 2.18 2.81
C ARG A 206 21.08 1.36 3.97
N THR A 207 21.10 0.04 3.88
CA THR A 207 20.53 -0.83 4.91
C THR A 207 21.50 -0.88 6.09
N GLU A 208 21.36 0.06 7.01
CA GLU A 208 21.98 -0.09 8.32
C GLU A 208 21.32 -1.25 9.06
N HIS A 209 22.10 -2.26 9.41
CA HIS A 209 21.64 -3.30 10.31
C HIS A 209 21.16 -2.68 11.63
N GLN A 210 20.13 -3.29 12.20
CA GLN A 210 19.63 -2.90 13.52
C GLN A 210 20.74 -3.17 14.55
N PRO A 211 21.21 -2.16 15.31
CA PRO A 211 22.30 -2.33 16.26
C PRO A 211 22.01 -3.48 17.22
N ALA A 212 22.97 -4.39 17.34
CA ALA A 212 22.88 -5.57 18.19
C ALA A 212 23.87 -5.46 19.34
N MET A 213 23.50 -6.00 20.50
CA MET A 213 24.43 -6.12 21.61
C MET A 213 25.34 -7.32 21.36
N PRO A 214 26.68 -7.22 21.48
CA PRO A 214 27.53 -8.40 21.44
C PRO A 214 27.10 -9.41 22.50
N TRP A 215 26.89 -10.68 22.13
CA TRP A 215 26.31 -11.69 23.02
C TRP A 215 27.14 -11.87 24.32
N LYS A 216 28.46 -11.67 24.26
CA LYS A 216 29.37 -11.71 25.42
C LYS A 216 29.09 -10.60 26.47
N LYS A 217 28.52 -9.47 26.05
CA LYS A 217 28.17 -8.35 26.96
C LYS A 217 26.77 -8.50 27.57
N LEU A 218 25.95 -9.36 26.99
CA LEU A 218 24.53 -9.48 27.33
C LEU A 218 24.30 -9.91 28.78
N PRO A 219 25.01 -10.91 29.35
CA PRO A 219 24.80 -11.30 30.75
C PRO A 219 25.02 -10.15 31.73
N TYR A 220 26.09 -9.35 31.53
CA TYR A 220 26.41 -8.19 32.36
C TYR A 220 25.33 -7.11 32.27
N TYR A 221 24.88 -6.80 31.06
CA TYR A 221 23.81 -5.82 30.87
C TYR A 221 22.48 -6.26 31.50
N LEU A 222 22.14 -7.55 31.40
CA LEU A 222 20.94 -8.10 32.02
C LEU A 222 21.01 -7.99 33.54
N ALA A 223 22.15 -8.34 34.14
CA ALA A 223 22.35 -8.26 35.59
C ALA A 223 22.24 -6.81 36.11
N GLU A 224 22.82 -5.83 35.39
CA GLU A 224 22.88 -4.45 35.84
C GLU A 224 21.57 -3.67 35.62
N TYR A 225 20.90 -3.86 34.48
CA TYR A 225 19.80 -2.97 34.07
C TYR A 225 18.42 -3.63 33.98
N VAL A 226 18.38 -4.94 33.72
CA VAL A 226 17.13 -5.65 33.37
C VAL A 226 16.62 -6.47 34.54
N ARG A 227 17.50 -7.13 35.29
CA ARG A 227 17.10 -7.89 36.46
C ARG A 227 16.64 -6.95 37.57
N THR A 228 15.52 -7.29 38.20
CA THR A 228 14.95 -6.54 39.31
C THR A 228 13.99 -7.43 40.10
N ASP A 229 13.96 -7.24 41.42
CA ASP A 229 12.98 -7.90 42.30
C ASP A 229 11.64 -7.15 42.32
N GLU A 230 11.55 -6.01 41.64
CA GLU A 230 10.32 -5.25 41.47
C GLU A 230 9.32 -6.01 40.59
N ARG A 231 8.38 -6.71 41.23
CA ARG A 231 7.32 -7.49 40.57
C ARG A 231 6.53 -6.72 39.51
N TYR A 232 6.41 -5.39 39.63
CA TYR A 232 5.61 -4.55 38.74
C TYR A 232 6.38 -3.95 37.55
N ASN A 233 7.64 -4.34 37.32
CA ASN A 233 8.44 -3.78 36.23
C ASN A 233 8.24 -4.52 34.89
N VAL A 234 7.05 -4.33 34.29
CA VAL A 234 6.63 -5.02 33.06
C VAL A 234 7.57 -4.75 31.88
N THR A 235 8.21 -3.57 31.80
CA THR A 235 9.12 -3.24 30.69
C THR A 235 10.38 -4.11 30.71
N ARG A 236 10.99 -4.28 31.89
CA ARG A 236 12.17 -5.14 32.08
C ARG A 236 11.82 -6.60 31.83
N ALA A 237 10.69 -7.06 32.39
CA ALA A 237 10.20 -8.42 32.17
C ALA A 237 9.95 -8.71 30.68
N LEU A 238 9.30 -7.79 29.97
CA LEU A 238 9.08 -7.90 28.52
C LEU A 238 10.40 -7.98 27.75
N LEU A 239 11.38 -7.12 28.08
CA LEU A 239 12.68 -7.13 27.42
C LEU A 239 13.39 -8.47 27.64
N LEU A 240 13.42 -8.93 28.89
CA LEU A 240 14.05 -10.20 29.25
C LEU A 240 13.39 -11.37 28.51
N PHE A 241 12.05 -11.39 28.46
CA PHE A 241 11.31 -12.43 27.74
C PHE A 241 11.59 -12.42 26.24
N VAL A 242 11.67 -11.25 25.60
CA VAL A 242 12.04 -11.11 24.18
C VAL A 242 13.44 -11.67 23.92
N ILE A 243 14.38 -11.44 24.84
CA ILE A 243 15.75 -11.95 24.72
C ILE A 243 15.79 -13.46 24.92
N LEU A 244 15.15 -13.98 25.97
CA LEU A 244 15.06 -15.42 26.28
C LEU A 244 14.45 -16.23 25.13
N THR A 245 13.44 -15.68 24.46
CA THR A 245 12.69 -16.37 23.40
C THR A 245 13.19 -16.07 21.99
N ALA A 246 14.08 -15.09 21.83
CA ALA A 246 14.49 -14.51 20.55
C ALA A 246 13.32 -14.07 19.65
N CYS A 247 12.11 -13.88 20.19
CA CYS A 247 10.92 -13.48 19.43
C CYS A 247 10.92 -11.98 19.10
N ARG A 248 10.01 -11.53 18.23
CA ARG A 248 9.88 -10.09 17.94
C ARG A 248 9.15 -9.41 19.10
N SER A 249 9.55 -8.18 19.42
CA SER A 249 8.91 -7.41 20.49
C SER A 249 7.41 -7.19 20.25
N GLY A 250 6.96 -7.11 19.00
CA GLY A 250 5.53 -7.00 18.67
C GLY A 250 4.73 -8.24 19.08
N GLU A 251 5.31 -9.43 18.93
CA GLU A 251 4.68 -10.71 19.27
C GLU A 251 4.55 -10.83 20.80
N ALA A 252 5.63 -10.52 21.53
CA ALA A 252 5.66 -10.58 23.00
C ALA A 252 4.77 -9.51 23.67
N ARG A 253 4.74 -8.27 23.16
CA ARG A 253 3.90 -7.19 23.75
C ARG A 253 2.41 -7.53 23.79
N ALA A 254 1.93 -8.26 22.78
CA ALA A 254 0.53 -8.63 22.65
C ALA A 254 0.24 -10.06 23.16
N MET A 255 1.20 -10.69 23.85
CA MET A 255 1.10 -12.07 24.33
C MET A 255 -0.02 -12.22 25.36
N GLN A 256 -0.76 -13.33 25.25
CA GLN A 256 -1.88 -13.65 26.13
C GLN A 256 -1.62 -14.94 26.92
N TRP A 257 -2.21 -15.04 28.11
CA TRP A 257 -2.05 -16.22 28.97
C TRP A 257 -2.58 -17.51 28.34
N CYS A 258 -3.61 -17.44 27.50
CA CYS A 258 -4.20 -18.58 26.80
C CYS A 258 -3.26 -19.19 25.74
N GLU A 259 -2.19 -18.48 25.37
CA GLU A 259 -1.21 -18.94 24.37
C GLU A 259 -0.11 -19.83 24.98
N ILE A 260 -0.10 -19.98 26.31
CA ILE A 260 0.97 -20.66 27.04
C ILE A 260 0.48 -22.01 27.53
N ASP A 261 1.16 -23.06 27.10
CA ASP A 261 1.09 -24.38 27.72
C ASP A 261 2.22 -24.50 28.75
N PHE A 262 1.88 -24.28 30.02
CA PHE A 262 2.82 -24.43 31.14
C PHE A 262 3.23 -25.87 31.41
N ARG A 263 2.43 -26.87 31.00
CA ARG A 263 2.79 -28.28 31.19
C ARG A 263 3.85 -28.71 30.18
N GLN A 264 3.73 -28.23 28.95
CA GLN A 264 4.68 -28.55 27.87
C GLN A 264 5.81 -27.53 27.74
N HIS A 265 5.77 -26.44 28.50
CA HIS A 265 6.66 -25.28 28.37
C HIS A 265 6.72 -24.76 26.92
N ILE A 266 5.55 -24.44 26.37
CA ILE A 266 5.41 -23.92 25.00
C ILE A 266 4.61 -22.63 25.01
N TRP A 267 5.10 -21.62 24.31
CA TRP A 267 4.30 -20.47 23.90
C TRP A 267 3.93 -20.60 22.41
N THR A 268 2.65 -20.58 22.10
CA THR A 268 2.12 -20.69 20.73
C THR A 268 1.62 -19.35 20.23
N ILE A 269 2.35 -18.75 19.28
CA ILE A 269 2.00 -17.49 18.65
C ILE A 269 1.07 -17.80 17.45
N PRO A 270 -0.16 -17.27 17.43
CA PRO A 270 -1.12 -17.53 16.38
C PRO A 270 -0.72 -16.85 15.06
N ALA A 271 -1.13 -17.45 13.94
CA ALA A 271 -0.71 -17.05 12.59
C ALA A 271 -1.03 -15.58 12.26
N GLU A 272 -2.12 -15.05 12.81
CA GLU A 272 -2.59 -13.68 12.60
C GLU A 272 -1.64 -12.63 13.19
N ARG A 273 -0.87 -13.01 14.23
CA ARG A 273 0.14 -12.15 14.86
C ARG A 273 1.54 -12.34 14.27
N MET A 274 1.73 -13.35 13.44
CA MET A 274 3.01 -13.68 12.82
C MET A 274 3.19 -12.94 11.48
N LYS A 275 4.36 -12.33 11.30
CA LYS A 275 4.71 -11.62 10.05
C LYS A 275 4.62 -12.52 8.80
N ALA A 276 4.94 -13.80 8.97
CA ALA A 276 4.90 -14.79 7.89
C ALA A 276 3.51 -15.43 7.70
N GLY A 277 2.52 -15.12 8.54
CA GLY A 277 1.18 -15.71 8.46
C GLY A 277 1.12 -17.20 8.81
N LEU A 278 2.14 -17.73 9.49
CA LEU A 278 2.21 -19.11 9.96
C LEU A 278 2.34 -19.11 11.48
N GLN A 279 1.61 -20.01 12.15
CA GLN A 279 1.72 -20.20 13.60
C GLN A 279 3.16 -20.52 14.00
N HIS A 280 3.60 -19.99 15.13
CA HIS A 280 4.96 -20.23 15.65
C HIS A 280 4.90 -20.78 17.07
N ARG A 281 5.45 -21.97 17.28
CA ARG A 281 5.64 -22.54 18.62
C ARG A 281 7.05 -22.23 19.10
N VAL A 282 7.14 -21.67 20.30
CA VAL A 282 8.37 -21.28 20.98
C VAL A 282 8.55 -22.19 22.19
N PRO A 283 9.60 -23.03 22.23
CA PRO A 283 9.90 -23.77 23.44
C PRO A 283 10.44 -22.79 24.50
N LEU A 284 9.89 -22.86 25.70
CA LEU A 284 10.26 -21.99 26.82
C LEU A 284 11.34 -22.68 27.67
N SER A 285 12.40 -21.94 27.97
CA SER A 285 13.40 -22.34 28.97
C SER A 285 12.84 -22.20 30.38
N GLN A 286 13.49 -22.83 31.37
CA GLN A 286 13.09 -22.72 32.78
C GLN A 286 13.02 -21.25 33.24
N GLN A 287 14.03 -20.45 32.90
CA GLN A 287 14.09 -19.02 33.21
C GLN A 287 12.91 -18.24 32.61
N ALA A 288 12.46 -18.61 31.40
CA ALA A 288 11.30 -17.97 30.79
C ALA A 288 9.99 -18.36 31.50
N VAL A 289 9.87 -19.62 31.93
CA VAL A 289 8.71 -20.12 32.69
C VAL A 289 8.63 -19.45 34.07
N ASP A 290 9.75 -19.34 34.78
CA ASP A 290 9.84 -18.68 36.08
C ASP A 290 9.45 -17.19 35.98
N LEU A 291 9.96 -16.51 34.95
CA LEU A 291 9.57 -15.14 34.64
C LEU A 291 8.05 -15.03 34.43
N LEU A 292 7.46 -15.92 33.63
CA LEU A 292 6.01 -15.93 33.38
C LEU A 292 5.21 -16.20 34.65
N HIS A 293 5.67 -17.08 35.55
CA HIS A 293 5.02 -17.30 36.84
C HIS A 293 5.02 -16.04 37.72
N SER A 294 6.13 -15.29 37.77
CA SER A 294 6.21 -14.06 38.57
C SER A 294 5.22 -12.96 38.12
N LEU A 295 4.84 -12.98 36.84
CA LEU A 295 3.89 -12.04 36.22
C LEU A 295 2.43 -12.44 36.41
N ARG A 296 2.14 -13.65 36.94
CA ARG A 296 0.75 -14.07 37.20
C ARG A 296 0.06 -13.12 38.18
N GLY A 297 -1.20 -12.82 37.88
CA GLY A 297 -2.04 -11.92 38.66
C GLY A 297 -1.91 -10.43 38.32
N LEU A 298 -1.01 -10.04 37.40
CA LEU A 298 -0.92 -8.65 36.94
C LEU A 298 -2.09 -8.23 36.04
N HIS A 299 -2.64 -9.17 35.26
CA HIS A 299 -3.78 -8.99 34.37
C HIS A 299 -4.34 -10.37 33.95
N ASP A 300 -5.65 -10.46 33.70
CA ASP A 300 -6.35 -11.73 33.41
C ASP A 300 -6.04 -12.30 32.01
N THR A 301 -5.97 -11.44 31.00
CA THR A 301 -5.69 -11.83 29.61
C THR A 301 -4.24 -11.62 29.16
N LEU A 302 -3.68 -10.41 29.34
CA LEU A 302 -2.35 -10.04 28.83
C LEU A 302 -1.24 -10.46 29.80
N VAL A 303 -0.13 -10.94 29.23
CA VAL A 303 1.08 -11.27 30.02
C VAL A 303 1.87 -10.01 30.39
N PHE A 304 1.94 -9.03 29.47
CA PHE A 304 2.70 -7.78 29.64
C PHE A 304 1.79 -6.54 29.51
N PRO A 305 0.87 -6.32 30.47
CA PRO A 305 -0.04 -5.17 30.45
C PRO A 305 0.70 -3.86 30.74
N SER A 306 0.29 -2.76 30.12
CA SER A 306 0.79 -1.44 30.50
C SER A 306 0.37 -1.13 31.95
N PRO A 307 1.28 -0.68 32.84
CA PRO A 307 0.95 -0.53 34.27
C PRO A 307 -0.25 0.37 34.56
N ARG A 308 -0.42 1.45 33.78
CA ARG A 308 -1.49 2.43 33.98
C ARG A 308 -2.77 2.12 33.22
N LYS A 309 -2.66 1.83 31.92
CA LYS A 309 -3.83 1.67 31.05
C LYS A 309 -4.35 0.23 30.97
N GLN A 310 -3.60 -0.74 31.50
CA GLN A 310 -3.91 -2.18 31.40
C GLN A 310 -4.16 -2.64 29.94
N THR A 311 -3.47 -2.03 28.97
CA THR A 311 -3.53 -2.38 27.55
C THR A 311 -2.17 -2.83 27.03
N ILE A 312 -2.10 -3.26 25.76
CA ILE A 312 -0.85 -3.63 25.08
C ILE A 312 0.14 -2.45 25.13
N LEU A 313 1.36 -2.71 25.59
CA LEU A 313 2.44 -1.74 25.62
C LEU A 313 2.75 -1.19 24.22
N THR A 314 3.23 0.06 24.12
CA THR A 314 3.59 0.67 22.83
C THR A 314 4.87 0.06 22.25
N ASP A 315 5.09 0.24 20.95
CA ASP A 315 6.31 -0.24 20.27
C ASP A 315 7.57 0.46 20.79
N MET A 316 7.42 1.70 21.25
CA MET A 316 8.50 2.50 21.81
C MET A 316 8.95 2.10 23.21
N VAL A 317 8.21 1.24 23.94
CA VAL A 317 8.52 0.95 25.35
C VAL A 317 9.95 0.41 25.52
N LEU A 318 10.35 -0.57 24.70
CA LEU A 318 11.68 -1.17 24.77
C LEU A 318 12.74 -0.24 24.18
N THR A 319 12.43 0.46 23.09
CA THR A 319 13.35 1.42 22.46
C THR A 319 13.72 2.55 23.43
N SER A 320 12.74 3.11 24.13
CA SER A 320 12.96 4.16 25.11
C SER A 320 13.73 3.67 26.32
N PHE A 321 13.47 2.44 26.79
CA PHE A 321 14.23 1.82 27.87
C PHE A 321 15.70 1.62 27.49
N LEU A 322 15.98 0.97 26.36
CA LEU A 322 17.34 0.68 25.90
C LEU A 322 18.17 1.96 25.70
N ARG A 323 17.55 3.02 25.16
CA ARG A 323 18.20 4.35 25.01
C ARG A 323 18.53 4.97 26.36
N ARG A 324 17.60 4.90 27.33
CA ARG A 324 17.79 5.46 28.68
C ARG A 324 18.93 4.78 29.42
N THR A 325 19.10 3.47 29.26
CA THR A 325 20.17 2.70 29.90
C THR A 325 21.44 2.63 29.04
N HIS A 326 21.52 3.39 27.94
CA HIS A 326 22.66 3.38 27.02
C HIS A 326 23.11 1.97 26.59
N ALA A 327 22.17 1.08 26.26
CA ALA A 327 22.47 -0.31 25.96
C ALA A 327 23.58 -0.44 24.88
N PRO A 328 24.70 -1.14 25.19
CA PRO A 328 25.85 -1.21 24.31
C PRO A 328 25.49 -1.93 23.01
N SER A 329 26.09 -1.49 21.90
CA SER A 329 25.92 -2.16 20.61
C SER A 329 27.25 -2.34 19.85
N ASP A 330 27.20 -3.17 18.82
CA ASP A 330 28.22 -3.35 17.79
C ASP A 330 28.39 -2.13 16.85
N SER A 331 27.45 -1.19 16.91
CA SER A 331 27.37 -0.05 16.02
C SER A 331 27.81 1.23 16.74
N ARG A 332 28.96 1.79 16.34
CA ARG A 332 29.53 2.99 16.97
C ARG A 332 28.52 4.14 17.02
N GLY A 333 28.29 4.69 18.21
CA GLY A 333 27.38 5.81 18.44
C GLY A 333 25.89 5.47 18.41
N ARG A 334 25.51 4.19 18.28
CA ARG A 334 24.12 3.73 18.25
C ARG A 334 23.83 2.80 19.44
N THR A 335 22.63 2.88 19.98
CA THR A 335 22.16 2.01 21.06
C THR A 335 21.60 0.70 20.50
N ALA A 336 21.81 -0.42 21.19
CA ALA A 336 21.18 -1.69 20.84
C ALA A 336 19.65 -1.56 20.79
N THR A 337 19.03 -2.33 19.90
CA THR A 337 17.58 -2.32 19.71
C THR A 337 16.96 -3.64 20.16
N ALA A 338 15.66 -3.63 20.49
CA ALA A 338 14.93 -4.86 20.81
C ALA A 338 15.00 -5.89 19.67
N HIS A 339 15.03 -5.44 18.41
CA HIS A 339 15.22 -6.34 17.27
C HIS A 339 16.66 -6.84 17.15
N GLY A 340 17.65 -6.03 17.53
CA GLY A 340 19.07 -6.37 17.51
C GLY A 340 19.41 -7.60 18.36
N PHE A 341 18.70 -7.87 19.46
CA PHE A 341 18.91 -9.08 20.26
C PHE A 341 18.65 -10.39 19.50
N ARG A 342 17.90 -10.34 18.39
CA ARG A 342 17.74 -11.50 17.51
C ARG A 342 19.00 -11.78 16.71
N SER A 343 19.73 -10.75 16.30
CA SER A 343 21.08 -10.89 15.75
C SER A 343 22.04 -11.39 16.83
N THR A 344 21.97 -10.84 18.04
CA THR A 344 22.75 -11.32 19.19
C THR A 344 22.58 -12.83 19.43
N PHE A 345 21.33 -13.32 19.43
CA PHE A 345 21.03 -14.76 19.54
C PHE A 345 21.57 -15.55 18.34
N ARG A 346 21.46 -14.99 17.12
CA ARG A 346 21.95 -15.65 15.90
C ARG A 346 23.47 -15.80 15.89
N ASP A 347 24.19 -14.79 16.35
CA ASP A 347 25.64 -14.77 16.48
C ASP A 347 26.08 -15.77 17.54
N TRP A 348 25.42 -15.77 18.71
CA TRP A 348 25.65 -16.77 19.75
C TRP A 348 25.46 -18.20 19.21
N CYS A 349 24.36 -18.48 18.51
CA CYS A 349 24.11 -19.78 17.87
C CYS A 349 25.24 -20.17 16.91
N SER A 350 25.74 -19.22 16.12
CA SER A 350 26.81 -19.46 15.15
C SER A 350 28.13 -19.80 15.83
N GLU A 351 28.48 -19.12 16.93
CA GLU A 351 29.71 -19.37 17.68
C GLU A 351 29.64 -20.63 18.57
N HIS A 352 28.44 -21.12 18.89
CA HIS A 352 28.23 -22.32 19.72
C HIS A 352 27.85 -23.57 18.91
N GLY A 353 28.06 -23.55 17.59
CA GLY A 353 27.85 -24.72 16.73
C GLY A 353 26.39 -25.13 16.55
N VAL A 354 25.43 -24.26 16.86
CA VAL A 354 24.00 -24.53 16.67
C VAL A 354 23.72 -24.60 15.16
N PRO A 355 23.08 -25.68 14.66
CA PRO A 355 22.70 -25.79 13.26
C PRO A 355 21.90 -24.57 12.79
N ARG A 356 22.30 -24.01 11.64
CA ARG A 356 21.66 -22.82 11.06
C ARG A 356 20.15 -22.95 10.98
N ASP A 357 19.65 -24.09 10.52
CA ASP A 357 18.21 -24.33 10.38
C ASP A 357 17.45 -24.19 11.72
N LEU A 358 18.01 -24.70 12.83
CA LEU A 358 17.41 -24.55 14.15
C LEU A 358 17.37 -23.10 14.62
N ALA A 359 18.46 -22.35 14.39
CA ALA A 359 18.53 -20.93 14.72
C ALA A 359 17.54 -20.09 13.89
N GLU A 360 17.44 -20.32 12.58
CA GLU A 360 16.49 -19.61 11.71
C GLU A 360 15.03 -19.96 12.07
N ARG A 361 14.74 -21.21 12.46
CA ARG A 361 13.42 -21.63 12.95
C ARG A 361 13.07 -20.99 14.29
N ALA A 362 14.00 -20.91 15.23
CA ALA A 362 13.80 -20.21 16.50
C ALA A 362 13.46 -18.72 16.27
N LEU A 363 14.04 -18.12 15.24
CA LEU A 363 13.73 -16.76 14.83
C LEU A 363 12.45 -16.64 14.00
N ALA A 364 11.76 -17.73 13.65
CA ALA A 364 10.63 -17.71 12.71
C ALA A 364 10.98 -16.94 11.42
N HIS A 365 12.18 -17.19 10.88
CA HIS A 365 12.58 -16.70 9.56
C HIS A 365 12.02 -17.64 8.50
N THR A 366 11.43 -17.06 7.44
CA THR A 366 11.00 -17.83 6.29
C THR A 366 12.22 -18.30 5.50
N VAL A 367 12.27 -19.60 5.23
CA VAL A 367 13.29 -20.19 4.35
C VAL A 367 13.14 -19.56 2.97
N LYS A 368 14.18 -18.86 2.51
CA LYS A 368 14.15 -18.09 1.25
C LYS A 368 14.02 -19.00 0.02
N ASN A 369 14.54 -20.22 0.11
CA ASN A 369 14.49 -21.19 -0.97
C ASN A 369 13.15 -21.95 -0.94
N LYS A 370 12.30 -21.72 -1.95
CA LYS A 370 10.99 -22.39 -2.07
C LYS A 370 11.10 -23.91 -2.12
N VAL A 371 12.21 -24.45 -2.63
CA VAL A 371 12.46 -25.89 -2.68
C VAL A 371 12.75 -26.44 -1.28
N GLU A 372 13.65 -25.81 -0.52
CA GLU A 372 13.92 -26.21 0.88
C GLU A 372 12.68 -26.05 1.76
N ALA A 373 11.92 -24.97 1.58
CA ALA A 373 10.68 -24.74 2.32
C ALA A 373 9.67 -25.90 2.20
N ALA A 374 9.63 -26.60 1.06
CA ALA A 374 8.74 -27.75 0.83
C ALA A 374 9.16 -29.02 1.59
N TYR A 375 10.45 -29.17 1.92
CA TYR A 375 10.95 -30.32 2.69
C TYR A 375 10.83 -30.13 4.20
N HIS A 376 10.65 -28.89 4.67
CA HIS A 376 10.55 -28.57 6.09
C HIS A 376 9.13 -28.75 6.64
N ARG A 377 8.72 -30.01 6.86
CA ARG A 377 7.37 -30.37 7.34
C ARG A 377 7.11 -30.09 8.83
N THR A 378 8.14 -29.83 9.63
CA THR A 378 8.00 -29.60 11.08
C THR A 378 8.79 -28.35 11.53
N ASP A 379 8.41 -27.80 12.68
CA ASP A 379 9.08 -26.63 13.29
C ASP A 379 10.28 -27.01 14.18
N LEU A 380 10.67 -28.29 14.17
CA LEU A 380 11.76 -28.86 14.96
C LEU A 380 11.71 -28.46 16.44
N LEU A 381 10.50 -28.38 17.03
CA LEU A 381 10.30 -27.88 18.39
C LEU A 381 11.18 -28.56 19.43
N GLU A 382 11.20 -29.90 19.45
CA GLU A 382 11.97 -30.68 20.43
C GLU A 382 13.49 -30.49 20.28
N GLN A 383 13.97 -30.30 19.05
CA GLN A 383 15.39 -30.01 18.80
C GLN A 383 15.78 -28.57 19.19
N ARG A 384 14.81 -27.64 19.18
CA ARG A 384 15.02 -26.26 19.64
C ARG A 384 15.00 -26.13 21.16
N ARG A 385 14.35 -27.01 21.91
CA ARG A 385 14.33 -26.99 23.39
C ARG A 385 15.72 -26.89 24.02
N PRO A 386 16.69 -27.77 23.73
CA PRO A 386 18.02 -27.69 24.33
C PRO A 386 18.75 -26.39 23.92
N VAL A 387 18.53 -25.89 22.70
CA VAL A 387 19.12 -24.61 22.24
C VAL A 387 18.60 -23.44 23.05
N MET A 388 17.28 -23.36 23.26
CA MET A 388 16.67 -22.28 24.04
C MET A 388 17.06 -22.35 25.52
N GLN A 389 17.23 -23.56 26.07
CA GLN A 389 17.70 -23.75 27.44
C GLN A 389 19.16 -23.31 27.60
N GLN A 390 20.07 -23.78 26.72
CA GLN A 390 21.48 -23.37 26.75
C GLN A 390 21.66 -21.86 26.57
N TRP A 391 20.85 -21.26 25.69
CA TRP A 391 20.82 -19.81 25.52
C TRP A 391 20.43 -19.10 26.82
N ALA A 392 19.37 -19.57 27.48
CA ALA A 392 18.89 -19.02 28.75
C ALA A 392 19.93 -19.19 29.87
N ASP A 393 20.58 -20.35 29.96
CA ASP A 393 21.63 -20.64 30.94
C ASP A 393 22.85 -19.74 30.74
N PHE A 394 23.19 -19.41 29.50
CA PHE A 394 24.27 -18.49 29.18
C PHE A 394 23.96 -17.05 29.60
N ILE A 395 22.77 -16.54 29.27
CA ILE A 395 22.42 -15.13 29.54
C ILE A 395 21.94 -14.87 30.98
N LEU A 396 21.43 -15.91 31.64
CA LEU A 396 20.99 -15.91 33.03
C LEU A 396 21.48 -17.18 33.74
N PRO A 397 22.75 -17.21 34.19
CA PRO A 397 23.29 -18.35 34.91
C PRO A 397 22.52 -18.57 36.22
N GLN A 398 22.19 -19.83 36.52
CA GLN A 398 21.42 -20.17 37.72
C GLN A 398 22.10 -19.80 39.05
N GLU A 399 23.43 -19.61 39.06
CA GLU A 399 24.18 -19.12 40.22
C GLU A 399 23.68 -17.78 40.74
N TYR A 400 23.05 -16.99 39.86
CA TYR A 400 22.48 -15.70 40.21
C TYR A 400 21.04 -15.79 40.73
N LEU A 401 20.30 -16.90 40.54
CA LEU A 401 18.91 -17.07 41.01
C LEU A 401 18.81 -17.36 42.52
N LYS A 402 19.94 -17.57 43.21
CA LYS A 402 20.02 -17.90 44.65
C LYS A 402 20.42 -16.71 45.54
N GLN A 403 20.55 -15.51 44.97
CA GLN A 403 20.64 -14.23 45.68
C GLN A 403 19.38 -13.45 45.36
#